data_AF-A0A840P012-F1
#
_entry.id   AF-A0A840P012-F1
#
_cell.length_a   1.000
_cell.length_b   1.000
_cell.length_c   1.000
_cell.angle_alpha   90.00
_cell.angle_beta   90.00
_cell.angle_gamma   90.00
#
_symmetry.space_group_name_H-M   'P 1'
#
loop_
_entity.id
_entity.type
_entity.pdbx_description
1 polymer ?
#
loop_
_entity_poly.entity_id
_entity_poly.type
_entity_poly.pdbx_seq_one_letter_code
_entity_poly.pdbx_strand_id
1 'polypeptide(L)'
;MRPGRPGRASDNFQRLRSALTFMLTARGIPVIYYGTEQADDGNFNPWEEPIANKDNRKDMTSFDENHTIYKHIKRLTELKKAYAPLRTGTQREMWKDTSVYAFSRISGTQETITAATNSWTAQTRTIPLRAESPIAVGTVLTNLMNTGDTVTVQAGGVTGKQITVTLGEHEAKVYAPGAPVSAYTPPARTITKIRVHYNTGADHNITIRGDGSPFRWDRGRAARNVAPDVWEYEFERIPAGQTFQFKPLIDDTHHSTGGNYTGVGGQTIDIYPAFPTLTTIRVHKDVGYGNKVTIRGSAAPLSWTAGQDCANRASDLWVCTVAGIPSGTSFQYKPLINDTTWSQGGDYTTTGGSTVDITPTF
;
A
#
# COMPACT_ATOMS: atom_id res chain seq x y z
N MET A 1 14.06 -5.83 0.06
CA MET A 1 13.27 -5.09 1.08
C MET A 1 13.95 -5.26 2.43
N ARG A 2 14.26 -4.18 3.17
CA ARG A 2 14.52 -4.30 4.61
C ARG A 2 13.16 -4.47 5.30
N PRO A 3 12.80 -5.67 5.78
CA PRO A 3 11.51 -5.93 6.41
C PRO A 3 11.54 -5.35 7.83
N GLY A 4 10.55 -4.56 8.22
CA GLY A 4 10.48 -4.06 9.61
C GLY A 4 9.96 -2.63 9.79
N ARG A 5 9.23 -2.07 8.81
CA ARG A 5 8.60 -0.74 8.96
C ARG A 5 7.15 -0.74 8.44
N PRO A 6 6.13 -0.61 9.30
CA PRO A 6 4.73 -0.38 8.92
C PRO A 6 4.53 0.79 7.95
N GLY A 7 5.28 1.88 8.09
CA GLY A 7 5.24 3.02 7.16
C GLY A 7 5.60 2.66 5.71
N ARG A 8 6.44 1.64 5.48
CA ARG A 8 6.75 1.12 4.12
C ARG A 8 5.75 0.07 3.63
N ALA A 9 4.89 -0.42 4.52
CA ALA A 9 3.76 -1.27 4.22
C ALA A 9 2.46 -0.47 4.02
N SER A 10 2.53 0.87 3.98
CA SER A 10 1.36 1.76 3.93
C SER A 10 0.39 1.53 5.11
N ASP A 11 0.94 1.21 6.29
CA ASP A 11 0.20 0.78 7.49
C ASP A 11 -0.64 -0.50 7.34
N ASN A 12 -0.40 -1.29 6.30
CA ASN A 12 -1.07 -2.57 6.14
C ASN A 12 -0.33 -3.65 6.95
N PHE A 13 -0.96 -4.11 8.04
CA PHE A 13 -0.37 -5.10 8.94
C PHE A 13 -0.19 -6.47 8.27
N GLN A 14 -1.02 -6.83 7.28
CA GLN A 14 -0.84 -8.08 6.54
C GLN A 14 0.42 -8.08 5.68
N ARG A 15 0.74 -6.97 5.03
CA ARG A 15 2.02 -6.79 4.33
C ARG A 15 3.20 -6.92 5.28
N LEU A 16 3.09 -6.39 6.50
CA LEU A 16 4.12 -6.57 7.54
C LEU A 16 4.27 -8.03 7.97
N ARG A 17 3.15 -8.74 8.22
CA ARG A 17 3.15 -10.18 8.54
C ARG A 17 3.82 -11.00 7.45
N SER A 18 3.51 -10.74 6.18
CA SER A 18 4.13 -11.40 5.03
C SER A 18 5.64 -11.18 4.98
N ALA A 19 6.07 -9.93 5.17
CA ALA A 19 7.48 -9.56 5.18
C ALA A 19 8.25 -10.22 6.33
N LEU A 20 7.64 -10.30 7.52
CA LEU A 20 8.19 -11.00 8.69
C LEU A 20 8.26 -12.52 8.46
N THR A 21 7.21 -13.12 7.92
CA THR A 21 7.20 -14.56 7.57
C THR A 21 8.31 -14.87 6.60
N PHE A 22 8.44 -14.09 5.52
CA PHE A 22 9.54 -14.27 4.55
C PHE A 22 10.90 -14.15 5.22
N MET A 23 11.15 -13.11 6.01
CA MET A 23 12.44 -12.87 6.67
C MET A 23 12.83 -13.99 7.65
N LEU A 24 11.88 -14.46 8.46
CA LEU A 24 12.14 -15.48 9.48
C LEU A 24 12.28 -16.89 8.91
N THR A 25 11.74 -17.15 7.72
CA THR A 25 11.78 -18.46 7.05
C THR A 25 12.85 -18.58 5.97
N ALA A 26 13.30 -17.45 5.40
CA ALA A 26 14.45 -17.41 4.50
C ALA A 26 15.77 -17.76 5.20
N ARG A 27 16.80 -18.08 4.42
CA ARG A 27 18.16 -18.34 4.92
C ARG A 27 18.77 -17.09 5.58
N GLY A 28 19.66 -17.31 6.53
CA GLY A 28 20.38 -16.24 7.25
C GLY A 28 19.84 -15.97 8.66
N ILE A 29 20.37 -14.92 9.27
CA ILE A 29 20.04 -14.48 10.62
C ILE A 29 19.09 -13.27 10.53
N PRO A 30 17.80 -13.43 10.87
CA PRO A 30 16.84 -12.34 10.82
C PRO A 30 17.13 -11.33 11.95
N VAL A 31 17.09 -10.04 11.62
CA VAL A 31 17.21 -8.94 12.58
C VAL A 31 15.96 -8.09 12.47
N ILE A 32 15.21 -7.98 13.57
CA ILE A 32 13.98 -7.19 13.66
C ILE A 32 14.32 -5.89 14.38
N TYR A 33 13.89 -4.77 13.82
CA TYR A 33 14.06 -3.46 14.44
C TYR A 33 13.03 -3.25 15.56
N TYR A 34 13.45 -2.67 16.68
CA TYR A 34 12.56 -2.48 17.84
C TYR A 34 11.29 -1.69 17.46
N GLY A 35 10.15 -2.07 18.06
CA GLY A 35 8.86 -1.46 17.79
C GLY A 35 8.12 -2.07 16.60
N THR A 36 8.77 -2.92 15.81
CA THR A 36 8.09 -3.67 14.72
C THR A 36 6.94 -4.52 15.27
N GLU A 37 7.14 -5.15 16.42
CA GLU A 37 6.17 -5.96 17.14
C GLU A 37 4.95 -5.17 17.63
N GLN A 38 5.12 -3.86 17.82
CA GLN A 38 4.07 -2.89 18.17
C GLN A 38 3.49 -2.18 16.93
N ALA A 39 3.94 -2.56 15.73
CA ALA A 39 3.68 -1.84 14.49
C ALA A 39 3.95 -0.33 14.59
N ASP A 40 5.09 0.07 15.16
CA ASP A 40 5.51 1.48 15.20
C ASP A 40 5.69 2.05 13.78
N ASP A 41 5.08 3.19 13.53
CA ASP A 41 4.84 3.71 12.18
C ASP A 41 5.99 4.52 11.58
N GLY A 42 6.91 5.00 12.42
CA GLY A 42 8.01 5.83 11.95
C GLY A 42 7.57 7.14 11.28
N ASN A 43 6.50 7.79 11.78
CA ASN A 43 5.83 8.94 11.14
C ASN A 43 5.23 8.61 9.75
N PHE A 44 5.18 7.33 9.40
CA PHE A 44 4.70 6.82 8.14
C PHE A 44 5.32 7.49 6.89
N ASN A 45 6.48 8.14 7.02
CA ASN A 45 7.15 8.81 5.92
C ASN A 45 8.10 7.82 5.24
N PRO A 46 7.80 7.33 4.01
CA PRO A 46 8.67 6.35 3.36
C PRO A 46 9.94 6.98 2.77
N TRP A 47 9.97 8.32 2.59
CA TRP A 47 11.01 9.07 1.87
C TRP A 47 11.92 9.88 2.79
N GLU A 48 11.97 9.53 4.07
CA GLU A 48 12.69 10.32 5.05
C GLU A 48 14.21 10.21 4.87
N GLU A 49 14.85 11.38 4.78
CA GLU A 49 16.31 11.55 4.69
C GLU A 49 16.79 12.46 5.84
N PRO A 50 17.75 12.04 6.67
CA PRO A 50 18.42 10.74 6.65
C PRO A 50 17.49 9.59 7.04
N ILE A 51 17.77 8.39 6.51
CA ILE A 51 17.04 7.13 6.80
C ILE A 51 16.96 6.83 8.31
N ALA A 52 17.88 7.41 9.10
CA ALA A 52 17.99 7.32 10.54
C ALA A 52 17.67 8.69 11.17
N ASN A 53 16.52 8.82 11.81
CA ASN A 53 16.03 10.12 12.28
C ASN A 53 15.17 9.96 13.54
N LYS A 54 14.74 11.10 14.10
CA LYS A 54 13.92 11.17 15.32
C LYS A 54 12.61 10.40 15.21
N ASP A 55 12.07 10.27 14.00
CA ASP A 55 10.73 9.71 13.81
C ASP A 55 10.74 8.18 13.69
N ASN A 56 11.84 7.58 13.25
CA ASN A 56 12.04 6.12 13.24
C ASN A 56 13.00 5.60 14.32
N ARG A 57 13.38 6.46 15.27
CA ARG A 57 14.16 6.15 16.48
C ARG A 57 13.50 6.75 17.73
N LYS A 58 12.17 6.75 17.76
CA LYS A 58 11.41 7.25 18.90
C LYS A 58 11.60 6.32 20.09
N ASP A 59 11.34 6.86 21.27
CA ASP A 59 11.19 6.03 22.46
C ASP A 59 10.03 5.04 22.26
N MET A 60 10.23 3.81 22.74
CA MET A 60 9.19 2.79 22.67
C MET A 60 7.98 3.21 23.51
N THR A 61 6.82 3.36 22.89
CA THR A 61 5.61 3.84 23.57
C THR A 61 4.73 2.72 24.14
N SER A 62 5.02 1.45 23.82
CA SER A 62 4.23 0.29 24.22
C SER A 62 5.09 -0.97 24.31
N PHE A 63 4.72 -1.89 25.19
CA PHE A 63 5.30 -3.23 25.33
C PHE A 63 4.21 -4.31 25.29
N ASP A 64 3.15 -4.09 24.51
CA ASP A 64 2.00 -4.99 24.46
C ASP A 64 2.34 -6.33 23.79
N GLU A 65 2.43 -7.39 24.60
CA GLU A 65 2.61 -8.77 24.14
C GLU A 65 1.34 -9.37 23.53
N ASN A 66 0.20 -8.72 23.69
CA ASN A 66 -1.04 -9.13 23.04
C ASN A 66 -1.19 -8.62 21.61
N HIS A 67 -0.34 -7.69 21.18
CA HIS A 67 -0.38 -7.11 19.86
C HIS A 67 -0.24 -8.20 18.77
N THR A 68 -1.02 -8.08 17.69
CA THR A 68 -1.11 -9.15 16.68
C THR A 68 0.21 -9.41 15.96
N ILE A 69 1.03 -8.37 15.77
CA ILE A 69 2.36 -8.51 15.17
C ILE A 69 3.35 -9.15 16.15
N TYR A 70 3.27 -8.85 17.45
CA TYR A 70 4.05 -9.55 18.47
C TYR A 70 3.75 -11.06 18.46
N LYS A 71 2.47 -11.44 18.49
CA LYS A 71 2.03 -12.85 18.42
C LYS A 71 2.48 -13.54 17.14
N HIS A 72 2.49 -12.83 16.00
CA HIS A 72 3.00 -13.34 14.73
C HIS A 72 4.51 -13.63 14.77
N ILE A 73 5.30 -12.69 15.32
CA ILE A 73 6.75 -12.87 15.51
C ILE A 73 7.02 -14.02 16.47
N LYS A 74 6.31 -14.08 17.60
CA LYS A 74 6.42 -15.17 18.59
C LYS A 74 6.20 -16.53 17.95
N ARG A 75 5.15 -16.69 17.13
CA ARG A 75 4.91 -17.94 16.40
C ARG A 75 6.08 -18.28 15.48
N LEU A 76 6.55 -17.33 14.67
CA LEU A 76 7.64 -17.57 13.73
C LEU A 76 8.96 -17.92 14.42
N THR A 77 9.27 -17.35 15.59
CA THR A 77 10.48 -17.69 16.35
C THR A 77 10.38 -19.08 17.00
N GLU A 78 9.21 -19.48 17.49
CA GLU A 78 8.93 -20.86 17.92
C GLU A 78 9.16 -21.86 16.78
N LEU A 79 8.64 -21.56 15.58
CA LEU A 79 8.86 -22.39 14.39
C LEU A 79 10.34 -22.45 14.01
N LYS A 80 11.04 -21.31 13.98
CA LYS A 80 12.47 -21.29 13.65
C LYS A 80 13.29 -22.12 14.65
N LYS A 81 12.93 -22.13 15.94
CA LYS A 81 13.58 -22.99 16.95
C LYS A 81 13.33 -24.47 16.66
N ALA A 82 12.07 -24.83 16.37
CA ALA A 82 11.65 -26.22 16.30
C ALA A 82 12.00 -26.93 14.98
N TYR A 83 12.03 -26.23 13.85
CA TYR A 83 12.28 -26.81 12.53
C TYR A 83 13.72 -26.54 12.07
N ALA A 84 14.55 -27.60 12.00
CA ALA A 84 15.92 -27.49 11.54
C ALA A 84 16.08 -26.83 10.15
N PRO A 85 15.20 -27.10 9.15
CA PRO A 85 15.30 -26.45 7.85
C PRO A 85 15.24 -24.91 7.91
N LEU A 86 14.47 -24.33 8.85
CA LEU A 86 14.36 -22.88 9.00
C LEU A 86 15.64 -22.23 9.57
N ARG A 87 16.51 -23.01 10.23
CA ARG A 87 17.78 -22.54 10.79
C ARG A 87 18.93 -22.74 9.81
N THR A 88 19.13 -23.97 9.34
CA THR A 88 20.34 -24.38 8.61
C THR A 88 20.05 -24.95 7.23
N GLY A 89 18.78 -25.10 6.84
CA GLY A 89 18.43 -25.77 5.60
C GLY A 89 18.88 -25.02 4.35
N THR A 90 19.28 -25.76 3.32
CA THR A 90 19.58 -25.22 1.99
C THR A 90 18.29 -24.65 1.38
N GLN A 91 18.33 -23.39 0.94
CA GLN A 91 17.18 -22.75 0.29
C GLN A 91 17.15 -23.04 -1.20
N ARG A 92 15.98 -23.44 -1.73
CA ARG A 92 15.77 -23.72 -3.16
C ARG A 92 14.50 -23.03 -3.65
N GLU A 93 14.58 -22.27 -4.74
CA GLU A 93 13.41 -21.67 -5.38
C GLU A 93 12.51 -22.77 -5.98
N MET A 94 11.21 -22.69 -5.71
CA MET A 94 10.17 -23.59 -6.23
C MET A 94 9.23 -22.91 -7.22
N TRP A 95 8.96 -21.62 -7.02
CA TRP A 95 8.10 -20.84 -7.90
C TRP A 95 8.46 -19.36 -7.86
N LYS A 96 8.31 -18.69 -9.00
CA LYS A 96 8.43 -17.25 -9.11
C LYS A 96 7.58 -16.75 -10.29
N ASP A 97 6.71 -15.79 -10.01
CA ASP A 97 6.10 -14.92 -11.00
C ASP A 97 6.02 -13.48 -10.47
N THR A 98 5.25 -12.62 -11.13
CA THR A 98 5.06 -11.22 -10.73
C THR A 98 4.41 -11.07 -9.35
N SER A 99 3.63 -12.06 -8.94
CA SER A 99 2.74 -12.00 -7.79
C SER A 99 3.12 -12.97 -6.68
N VAL A 100 3.57 -14.18 -7.02
CA VAL A 100 3.83 -15.28 -6.08
C VAL A 100 5.30 -15.69 -6.12
N TYR A 101 5.87 -15.90 -4.93
CA TYR A 101 7.19 -16.50 -4.74
C TYR A 101 7.12 -17.66 -3.76
N ALA A 102 7.77 -18.78 -4.07
CA ALA A 102 7.87 -19.92 -3.18
C ALA A 102 9.27 -20.53 -3.17
N PHE A 103 9.69 -20.99 -2.00
CA PHE A 103 10.96 -21.68 -1.82
C PHE A 103 10.84 -22.79 -0.78
N SER A 104 11.66 -23.83 -0.91
CA SER A 104 11.89 -24.80 0.14
C SER A 104 13.17 -24.55 0.91
N ARG A 105 13.20 -25.01 2.15
CA ARG A 105 14.39 -25.17 2.98
C ARG A 105 14.51 -26.65 3.31
N ILE A 106 15.66 -27.27 3.03
CA ILE A 106 15.90 -28.70 3.29
C ILE A 106 17.09 -28.88 4.22
N SER A 107 16.92 -29.65 5.30
CA SER A 107 17.99 -30.00 6.26
C SER A 107 17.88 -31.48 6.63
N GLY A 108 18.81 -32.31 6.14
CA GLY A 108 18.72 -33.76 6.30
C GLY A 108 17.45 -34.29 5.62
N THR A 109 16.62 -35.01 6.37
CA THR A 109 15.33 -35.54 5.91
C THR A 109 14.15 -34.59 6.12
N GLN A 110 14.36 -33.42 6.73
CA GLN A 110 13.32 -32.44 6.99
C GLN A 110 13.25 -31.38 5.89
N GLU A 111 12.05 -30.95 5.54
CA GLU A 111 11.80 -29.87 4.59
C GLU A 111 10.67 -28.96 5.10
N THR A 112 10.84 -27.65 4.88
CA THR A 112 9.76 -26.67 5.00
C THR A 112 9.61 -25.92 3.68
N ILE A 113 8.38 -25.56 3.32
CA ILE A 113 8.06 -24.84 2.08
C ILE A 113 7.38 -23.53 2.46
N THR A 114 7.92 -22.41 2.01
CA THR A 114 7.29 -21.09 2.20
C THR A 114 6.77 -20.58 0.87
N ALA A 115 5.53 -20.14 0.83
CA ALA A 115 4.92 -19.46 -0.31
C ALA A 115 4.33 -18.13 0.15
N ALA A 116 4.58 -17.06 -0.60
CA ALA A 116 4.10 -15.72 -0.30
C ALA A 116 3.62 -15.00 -1.56
N THR A 117 2.65 -14.11 -1.41
CA THR A 117 2.12 -13.27 -2.48
C THR A 117 2.25 -11.78 -2.16
N ASN A 118 2.47 -10.96 -3.19
CA ASN A 118 2.36 -9.50 -3.11
C ASN A 118 1.01 -8.99 -3.66
N SER A 119 0.09 -9.89 -4.00
CA SER A 119 -1.20 -9.56 -4.62
C SER A 119 -2.21 -9.00 -3.62
N TRP A 120 -3.03 -8.06 -4.10
CA TRP A 120 -4.21 -7.53 -3.39
C TRP A 120 -5.43 -8.46 -3.47
N THR A 121 -5.38 -9.48 -4.32
CA THR A 121 -6.44 -10.48 -4.49
C THR A 121 -5.90 -11.88 -4.26
N ALA A 122 -6.79 -12.82 -3.94
CA ALA A 122 -6.41 -14.21 -3.76
C ALA A 122 -5.73 -14.79 -5.02
N GLN A 123 -4.69 -15.59 -4.81
CA GLN A 123 -3.90 -16.22 -5.85
C GLN A 123 -3.80 -17.72 -5.61
N THR A 124 -3.93 -18.51 -6.67
CA THR A 124 -3.71 -19.97 -6.62
C THR A 124 -2.60 -20.35 -7.59
N ARG A 125 -1.67 -21.20 -7.13
CA ARG A 125 -0.60 -21.76 -7.97
C ARG A 125 -0.44 -23.26 -7.70
N THR A 126 -0.16 -24.01 -8.76
CA THR A 126 0.33 -25.39 -8.66
C THR A 126 1.85 -25.36 -8.76
N ILE A 127 2.51 -25.65 -7.64
CA ILE A 127 3.95 -25.49 -7.45
C ILE A 127 4.61 -26.88 -7.44
N PRO A 128 5.47 -27.19 -8.41
CA PRO A 128 6.28 -28.40 -8.37
C PRO A 128 7.22 -28.42 -7.16
N LEU A 129 7.29 -29.54 -6.46
CA LEU A 129 8.31 -29.77 -5.44
C LEU A 129 9.67 -29.94 -6.13
N ARG A 130 10.74 -29.60 -5.43
CA ARG A 130 12.11 -29.80 -5.93
C ARG A 130 12.39 -31.30 -6.12
N ALA A 131 13.25 -31.66 -7.08
CA ALA A 131 13.66 -33.06 -7.25
C ALA A 131 14.36 -33.59 -5.98
N GLU A 132 15.03 -32.69 -5.26
CA GLU A 132 15.71 -32.95 -3.99
C GLU A 132 14.75 -33.09 -2.79
N SER A 133 13.45 -32.81 -2.94
CA SER A 133 12.46 -32.91 -1.87
C SER A 133 12.29 -34.37 -1.42
N PRO A 134 12.54 -34.69 -0.13
CA PRO A 134 12.28 -36.03 0.41
C PRO A 134 10.79 -36.33 0.56
N ILE A 135 9.91 -35.32 0.45
CA ILE A 135 8.47 -35.48 0.63
C ILE A 135 7.89 -36.35 -0.50
N ALA A 136 7.06 -37.32 -0.13
CA ALA A 136 6.40 -38.24 -1.06
C ALA A 136 5.02 -37.72 -1.52
N VAL A 137 4.56 -38.17 -2.69
CA VAL A 137 3.16 -38.01 -3.11
C VAL A 137 2.24 -38.65 -2.07
N GLY A 138 1.10 -38.01 -1.79
CA GLY A 138 0.15 -38.39 -0.75
C GLY A 138 0.46 -37.80 0.62
N THR A 139 1.64 -37.21 0.84
CA THR A 139 1.97 -36.56 2.11
C THR A 139 1.10 -35.32 2.31
N VAL A 140 0.46 -35.21 3.48
CA VAL A 140 -0.23 -33.99 3.90
C VAL A 140 0.78 -33.01 4.50
N LEU A 141 0.77 -31.77 4.03
CA LEU A 141 1.54 -30.67 4.55
C LEU A 141 0.63 -29.73 5.34
N THR A 142 1.04 -29.42 6.56
CA THR A 142 0.31 -28.51 7.46
C THR A 142 0.88 -27.11 7.35
N ASN A 143 0.02 -26.10 7.21
CA ASN A 143 0.42 -24.70 7.32
C ASN A 143 0.73 -24.38 8.79
N LEU A 144 2.00 -24.15 9.10
CA LEU A 144 2.49 -23.88 10.45
C LEU A 144 2.03 -22.52 11.00
N MET A 145 1.56 -21.62 10.14
CA MET A 145 0.99 -20.31 10.50
C MET A 145 -0.55 -20.33 10.60
N ASN A 146 -1.19 -21.47 10.29
CA ASN A 146 -2.60 -21.76 10.56
C ASN A 146 -2.82 -23.27 10.41
N THR A 147 -2.79 -24.03 11.51
CA THR A 147 -2.71 -25.50 11.45
C THR A 147 -3.98 -26.18 10.97
N GLY A 148 -5.09 -25.44 10.82
CA GLY A 148 -6.31 -25.94 10.17
C GLY A 148 -6.22 -25.94 8.63
N ASP A 149 -5.22 -25.28 8.05
CA ASP A 149 -4.99 -25.21 6.61
C ASP A 149 -3.93 -26.25 6.20
N THR A 150 -4.29 -27.11 5.24
CA THR A 150 -3.43 -28.21 4.77
C THR A 150 -3.47 -28.32 3.25
N VAL A 151 -2.40 -28.87 2.68
CA VAL A 151 -2.32 -29.24 1.27
C VAL A 151 -1.74 -30.65 1.16
N THR A 152 -2.21 -31.43 0.19
CA THR A 152 -1.66 -32.77 -0.07
C THR A 152 -0.73 -32.72 -1.27
N VAL A 153 0.44 -33.35 -1.16
CA VAL A 153 1.35 -33.51 -2.30
C VAL A 153 0.71 -34.44 -3.33
N GLN A 154 0.56 -33.97 -4.54
CA GLN A 154 -0.03 -34.69 -5.67
C GLN A 154 1.07 -35.18 -6.62
N ALA A 155 0.77 -36.25 -7.36
CA ALA A 155 1.57 -36.61 -8.52
C ALA A 155 1.40 -35.53 -9.60
N GLY A 156 2.50 -35.11 -10.24
CA GLY A 156 2.47 -34.12 -11.32
C GLY A 156 3.64 -33.15 -11.30
N GLY A 157 3.66 -32.22 -12.26
CA GLY A 157 4.75 -31.26 -12.40
C GLY A 157 6.05 -31.90 -12.91
N VAL A 158 7.05 -31.05 -13.16
CA VAL A 158 8.32 -31.46 -13.81
C VAL A 158 9.17 -32.44 -13.00
N THR A 159 8.87 -32.63 -11.72
CA THR A 159 9.56 -33.56 -10.81
C THR A 159 8.70 -34.76 -10.42
N GLY A 160 7.48 -34.86 -10.96
CA GLY A 160 6.49 -35.86 -10.59
C GLY A 160 5.79 -35.61 -9.25
N LYS A 161 6.12 -34.52 -8.53
CA LYS A 161 5.47 -34.11 -7.28
C LYS A 161 5.11 -32.62 -7.31
N GLN A 162 3.91 -32.25 -6.86
CA GLN A 162 3.48 -30.86 -6.80
C GLN A 162 2.48 -30.60 -5.66
N ILE A 163 2.29 -29.33 -5.29
CA ILE A 163 1.24 -28.87 -4.36
C ILE A 163 0.44 -27.74 -4.99
N THR A 164 -0.87 -27.67 -4.72
CA THR A 164 -1.69 -26.52 -5.08
C THR A 164 -1.87 -25.64 -3.85
N VAL A 165 -1.38 -24.40 -3.92
CA VAL A 165 -1.40 -23.44 -2.82
C VAL A 165 -2.30 -22.27 -3.20
N THR A 166 -3.29 -21.99 -2.35
CA THR A 166 -4.10 -20.77 -2.39
C THR A 166 -3.60 -19.80 -1.33
N LEU A 167 -3.32 -18.56 -1.73
CA LEU A 167 -2.87 -17.46 -0.89
C LEU A 167 -3.88 -16.32 -0.96
N GLY A 168 -4.35 -15.82 0.18
CA GLY A 168 -5.13 -14.58 0.26
C GLY A 168 -4.30 -13.33 -0.04
N GLU A 169 -4.92 -12.16 0.09
CA GLU A 169 -4.25 -10.87 -0.05
C GLU A 169 -3.00 -10.79 0.83
N HIS A 170 -1.86 -10.51 0.19
CA HIS A 170 -0.56 -10.38 0.86
C HIS A 170 -0.25 -11.52 1.85
N GLU A 171 -0.74 -12.74 1.60
CA GLU A 171 -0.55 -13.86 2.51
C GLU A 171 0.83 -14.50 2.34
N ALA A 172 1.35 -15.06 3.43
CA ALA A 172 2.47 -15.99 3.42
C ALA A 172 2.11 -17.23 4.24
N LYS A 173 2.37 -18.41 3.68
CA LYS A 173 2.13 -19.71 4.30
C LYS A 173 3.44 -20.49 4.42
N VAL A 174 3.58 -21.26 5.49
CA VAL A 174 4.77 -22.07 5.78
C VAL A 174 4.32 -23.50 6.01
N TYR A 175 4.62 -24.39 5.08
CA TYR A 175 4.21 -25.78 5.11
C TYR A 175 5.33 -26.69 5.62
N ALA A 176 4.96 -27.72 6.37
CA ALA A 176 5.83 -28.84 6.71
C ALA A 176 5.04 -30.15 6.77
N PRO A 177 5.67 -31.30 6.48
CA PRO A 177 5.02 -32.60 6.62
C PRO A 177 4.89 -33.01 8.09
N GLY A 178 3.93 -33.90 8.37
CA GLY A 178 3.71 -34.47 9.70
C GLY A 178 2.94 -33.55 10.66
N ALA A 179 2.89 -33.96 11.93
CA ALA A 179 2.21 -33.20 12.96
C ALA A 179 2.96 -31.88 13.25
N PRO A 180 2.28 -30.74 13.36
CA PRO A 180 2.91 -29.49 13.74
C PRO A 180 3.43 -29.57 15.19
N VAL A 181 4.48 -28.81 15.50
CA VAL A 181 5.07 -28.73 16.86
C VAL A 181 4.07 -28.28 17.93
N SER A 182 3.06 -27.53 17.50
CA SER A 182 1.87 -27.18 18.28
C SER A 182 0.77 -26.69 17.33
N ALA A 183 -0.49 -26.91 17.73
CA ALA A 183 -1.64 -26.32 17.06
C ALA A 183 -1.57 -24.79 17.12
N TYR A 184 -2.02 -24.12 16.05
CA TYR A 184 -2.00 -22.67 15.98
C TYR A 184 -3.09 -22.14 15.06
N THR A 185 -3.90 -21.22 15.59
CA THR A 185 -4.83 -20.40 14.83
C THR A 185 -4.34 -18.96 14.93
N PRO A 186 -4.08 -18.28 13.80
CA PRO A 186 -3.63 -16.89 13.84
C PRO A 186 -4.71 -16.00 14.47
N PRO A 187 -4.33 -14.92 15.19
CA PRO A 187 -5.31 -13.95 15.70
C PRO A 187 -6.20 -13.43 14.58
N ALA A 188 -7.50 -13.29 14.86
CA ALA A 188 -8.43 -12.68 13.92
C ALA A 188 -7.96 -11.26 13.58
N ARG A 189 -8.03 -10.90 12.29
CA ARG A 189 -7.67 -9.57 11.81
C ARG A 189 -8.86 -8.63 11.97
N THR A 190 -8.65 -7.48 12.58
CA THR A 190 -9.64 -6.39 12.64
C THR A 190 -9.40 -5.46 11.46
N ILE A 191 -9.96 -5.81 10.31
CA ILE A 191 -9.74 -5.03 9.08
C ILE A 191 -10.78 -3.92 8.99
N THR A 192 -10.33 -2.68 8.88
CA THR A 192 -11.16 -1.53 8.51
C THR A 192 -10.90 -1.20 7.05
N LYS A 193 -11.97 -0.98 6.28
CA LYS A 193 -11.91 -0.56 4.87
C LYS A 193 -12.69 0.74 4.71
N ILE A 194 -12.05 1.77 4.18
CA ILE A 194 -12.74 2.98 3.72
C ILE A 194 -12.84 2.89 2.21
N ARG A 195 -14.07 2.84 1.69
CA ARG A 195 -14.38 2.78 0.25
C ARG A 195 -15.02 4.10 -0.17
N VAL A 196 -14.29 4.86 -0.96
CA VAL A 196 -14.72 6.14 -1.51
C VAL A 196 -15.26 5.90 -2.91
N HIS A 197 -16.57 6.05 -3.07
CA HIS A 197 -17.27 5.89 -4.34
C HIS A 197 -17.24 7.22 -5.09
N TYR A 198 -16.20 7.41 -5.89
CA TYR A 198 -16.01 8.61 -6.70
C TYR A 198 -15.07 8.34 -7.89
N ASN A 199 -15.50 8.75 -9.09
CA ASN A 199 -14.65 8.78 -10.26
C ASN A 199 -13.87 10.10 -10.29
N THR A 200 -12.57 10.05 -10.04
CA THR A 200 -11.69 11.21 -10.01
C THR A 200 -11.27 11.71 -11.40
N GLY A 201 -11.56 10.95 -12.47
CA GLY A 201 -10.95 11.14 -13.78
C GLY A 201 -9.53 10.58 -13.84
N ALA A 202 -8.95 10.61 -15.05
CA ALA A 202 -7.57 10.20 -15.28
C ALA A 202 -6.58 11.09 -14.50
N ASP A 203 -5.46 10.52 -14.08
CA ASP A 203 -4.33 11.19 -13.43
C ASP A 203 -4.58 11.77 -12.02
N HIS A 204 -5.77 11.60 -11.49
CA HIS A 204 -6.12 11.98 -10.12
C HIS A 204 -6.14 10.77 -9.18
N ASN A 205 -5.90 11.01 -7.88
CA ASN A 205 -5.97 9.98 -6.85
C ASN A 205 -6.81 10.43 -5.65
N ILE A 206 -7.29 9.46 -4.86
CA ILE A 206 -7.90 9.73 -3.56
C ILE A 206 -6.90 9.50 -2.43
N THR A 207 -6.82 10.47 -1.52
CA THR A 207 -6.20 10.29 -0.22
C THR A 207 -7.21 10.44 0.92
N ILE A 208 -6.91 9.83 2.06
CA ILE A 208 -7.71 9.93 3.28
C ILE A 208 -6.91 10.67 4.35
N ARG A 209 -7.45 11.78 4.85
CA ARG A 209 -6.98 12.50 6.04
C ARG A 209 -7.94 12.27 7.19
N GLY A 210 -7.52 12.46 8.43
CA GLY A 210 -8.36 12.11 9.58
C GLY A 210 -7.70 12.32 10.93
N ASP A 211 -8.47 12.04 11.98
CA ASP A 211 -7.96 11.91 13.33
C ASP A 211 -7.55 10.46 13.63
N GLY A 212 -6.75 10.32 14.69
CA GLY A 212 -6.24 9.01 15.12
C GLY A 212 -5.22 8.40 14.17
N SER A 213 -4.32 7.59 14.71
CA SER A 213 -3.38 6.84 13.88
C SER A 213 -4.15 5.74 13.11
N PRO A 214 -4.01 5.61 11.77
CA PRO A 214 -2.87 6.10 10.98
C PRO A 214 -3.07 7.43 10.27
N PHE A 215 -4.20 8.10 10.45
CA PHE A 215 -4.53 9.33 9.75
C PHE A 215 -3.92 10.56 10.41
N ARG A 216 -3.83 11.62 9.60
CA ARG A 216 -3.53 12.97 10.07
C ARG A 216 -4.27 13.97 9.20
N TRP A 217 -4.52 15.16 9.73
CA TRP A 217 -5.18 16.24 9.01
C TRP A 217 -4.24 17.03 8.10
N ASP A 218 -2.94 16.97 8.34
CA ASP A 218 -1.91 17.67 7.57
C ASP A 218 -1.37 16.85 6.39
N ARG A 219 -1.54 15.51 6.40
CA ARG A 219 -1.03 14.61 5.36
C ARG A 219 -1.94 13.41 5.14
N GLY A 220 -2.30 13.15 3.88
CA GLY A 220 -3.19 12.05 3.54
C GLY A 220 -2.53 10.69 3.38
N ARG A 221 -3.40 9.67 3.43
CA ARG A 221 -3.12 8.28 3.11
C ARG A 221 -3.69 7.94 1.75
N ALA A 222 -2.83 7.61 0.79
CA ALA A 222 -3.27 7.22 -0.55
C ALA A 222 -4.14 5.95 -0.49
N ALA A 223 -5.32 6.03 -1.09
CA ALA A 223 -6.19 4.90 -1.34
C ALA A 223 -5.81 4.20 -2.66
N ARG A 224 -6.06 2.90 -2.76
CA ARG A 224 -5.90 2.12 -4.00
C ARG A 224 -7.17 2.26 -4.85
N ASN A 225 -7.03 2.49 -6.15
CA ASN A 225 -8.16 2.36 -7.07
C ASN A 225 -8.46 0.87 -7.28
N VAL A 226 -9.66 0.43 -6.90
CA VAL A 226 -10.09 -0.99 -6.97
C VAL A 226 -11.21 -1.21 -7.99
N ALA A 227 -11.85 -0.14 -8.43
CA ALA A 227 -12.81 -0.10 -9.54
C ALA A 227 -12.81 1.32 -10.16
N PRO A 228 -13.38 1.53 -11.36
CA PRO A 228 -13.38 2.85 -12.02
C PRO A 228 -13.85 4.02 -11.14
N ASP A 229 -14.76 3.75 -10.21
CA ASP A 229 -15.35 4.71 -9.30
C ASP A 229 -15.16 4.34 -7.82
N VAL A 230 -14.27 3.39 -7.48
CA VAL A 230 -14.06 2.97 -6.09
C VAL A 230 -12.59 3.02 -5.71
N TRP A 231 -12.31 3.83 -4.69
CA TRP A 231 -11.00 3.92 -4.04
C TRP A 231 -11.07 3.32 -2.65
N GLU A 232 -10.10 2.49 -2.28
CA GLU A 232 -10.11 1.77 -1.02
C GLU A 232 -8.83 2.03 -0.20
N TYR A 233 -8.99 2.31 1.10
CA TYR A 233 -7.88 2.30 2.06
C TYR A 233 -8.16 1.27 3.15
N GLU A 234 -7.22 0.32 3.33
CA GLU A 234 -7.33 -0.79 4.27
C GLU A 234 -6.28 -0.69 5.38
N PHE A 235 -6.70 -0.85 6.64
CA PHE A 235 -5.83 -0.79 7.82
C PHE A 235 -6.40 -1.58 8.99
N GLU A 236 -5.54 -1.92 9.97
CA GLU A 236 -5.93 -2.69 11.18
C GLU A 236 -5.69 -1.92 12.49
N ARG A 237 -5.15 -0.71 12.41
CA ARG A 237 -4.64 0.02 13.58
C ARG A 237 -5.71 0.53 14.53
N ILE A 238 -6.89 0.90 14.03
CA ILE A 238 -7.99 1.37 14.87
C ILE A 238 -8.77 0.13 15.36
N PRO A 239 -8.85 -0.11 16.68
CA PRO A 239 -9.53 -1.28 17.23
C PRO A 239 -11.01 -1.38 16.85
N ALA A 240 -11.54 -2.59 16.87
CA ALA A 240 -12.94 -2.85 16.56
C ALA A 240 -13.86 -2.01 17.47
N GLY A 241 -14.83 -1.30 16.88
CA GLY A 241 -15.79 -0.49 17.62
C GLY A 241 -15.31 0.91 18.04
N GLN A 242 -14.02 1.23 17.88
CA GLN A 242 -13.52 2.59 18.12
C GLN A 242 -13.91 3.51 16.95
N THR A 243 -14.42 4.69 17.26
CA THR A 243 -14.79 5.70 16.26
C THR A 243 -13.59 6.55 15.86
N PHE A 244 -13.61 7.09 14.65
CA PHE A 244 -12.65 8.06 14.14
C PHE A 244 -13.30 8.98 13.11
N GLN A 245 -12.77 10.17 12.90
CA GLN A 245 -13.17 11.08 11.84
C GLN A 245 -12.17 11.05 10.70
N PHE A 246 -12.68 11.13 9.48
CA PHE A 246 -11.84 11.20 8.28
C PHE A 246 -12.49 12.04 7.18
N LYS A 247 -11.69 12.37 6.18
CA LYS A 247 -12.12 13.11 5.00
C LYS A 247 -11.33 12.63 3.78
N PRO A 248 -12.01 12.27 2.68
CA PRO A 248 -11.34 11.99 1.43
C PRO A 248 -10.96 13.30 0.72
N LEU A 249 -9.81 13.31 0.06
CA LEU A 249 -9.29 14.40 -0.74
C LEU A 249 -8.92 13.87 -2.13
N ILE A 250 -9.07 14.71 -3.16
CA ILE A 250 -8.43 14.49 -4.46
C ILE A 250 -7.00 15.06 -4.39
N ASP A 251 -6.03 14.24 -4.82
CA ASP A 251 -4.60 14.56 -4.89
C ASP A 251 -3.98 15.10 -3.59
N ASP A 252 -4.59 14.77 -2.45
CA ASP A 252 -4.23 15.29 -1.13
C ASP A 252 -4.36 16.81 -0.96
N THR A 253 -5.03 17.50 -1.89
CA THR A 253 -5.15 18.97 -1.90
C THR A 253 -6.60 19.44 -1.86
N HIS A 254 -7.54 18.69 -2.45
CA HIS A 254 -8.93 19.11 -2.61
C HIS A 254 -9.87 18.25 -1.78
N HIS A 255 -10.35 18.78 -0.66
CA HIS A 255 -11.25 18.07 0.24
C HIS A 255 -12.63 17.85 -0.38
N SER A 256 -13.27 16.74 0.00
CA SER A 256 -14.70 16.57 -0.25
C SER A 256 -15.50 17.66 0.46
N THR A 257 -16.59 18.08 -0.13
CA THR A 257 -17.52 19.06 0.44
C THR A 257 -18.23 18.49 1.68
N GLY A 258 -18.84 19.37 2.49
CA GLY A 258 -19.56 18.99 3.71
C GLY A 258 -18.66 18.80 4.93
N GLY A 259 -19.19 18.13 5.96
CA GLY A 259 -18.49 17.82 7.22
C GLY A 259 -17.42 16.73 7.08
N ASN A 260 -16.89 16.27 8.21
CA ASN A 260 -16.05 15.06 8.24
C ASN A 260 -16.95 13.81 8.27
N TYR A 261 -16.43 12.70 7.76
CA TYR A 261 -17.07 11.39 7.86
C TYR A 261 -16.66 10.71 9.17
N THR A 262 -17.57 9.96 9.77
CA THR A 262 -17.28 9.12 10.94
C THR A 262 -17.13 7.66 10.50
N GLY A 263 -16.02 7.05 10.88
CA GLY A 263 -15.75 5.62 10.71
C GLY A 263 -15.75 4.89 12.04
N VAL A 264 -15.88 3.56 11.97
CA VAL A 264 -15.74 2.65 13.12
C VAL A 264 -14.74 1.56 12.75
N GLY A 265 -13.75 1.30 13.62
CA GLY A 265 -12.76 0.27 13.40
C GLY A 265 -13.40 -1.12 13.24
N GLY A 266 -12.83 -1.93 12.34
CA GLY A 266 -13.31 -3.27 12.00
C GLY A 266 -14.47 -3.31 11.00
N GLN A 267 -14.89 -2.17 10.45
CA GLN A 267 -15.99 -2.09 9.48
C GLN A 267 -15.51 -1.84 8.05
N THR A 268 -16.35 -2.18 7.08
CA THR A 268 -16.27 -1.61 5.73
C THR A 268 -17.18 -0.39 5.68
N ILE A 269 -16.61 0.76 5.34
CA ILE A 269 -17.26 2.07 5.36
C ILE A 269 -17.33 2.56 3.92
N ASP A 270 -18.51 2.51 3.31
CA ASP A 270 -18.76 3.03 1.97
C ASP A 270 -19.29 4.47 2.07
N ILE A 271 -18.60 5.41 1.41
CA ILE A 271 -18.99 6.82 1.34
C ILE A 271 -19.11 7.30 -0.11
N TYR A 272 -20.02 8.23 -0.31
CA TYR A 272 -20.35 8.83 -1.62
C TYR A 272 -20.15 10.35 -1.54
N PRO A 273 -18.89 10.82 -1.55
CA PRO A 273 -18.60 12.25 -1.41
C PRO A 273 -18.92 13.04 -2.68
N ALA A 274 -19.22 14.33 -2.48
CA ALA A 274 -19.15 15.33 -3.53
C ALA A 274 -17.85 16.13 -3.37
N PHE A 275 -17.13 16.36 -4.46
CA PHE A 275 -15.93 17.20 -4.50
C PHE A 275 -16.21 18.51 -5.24
N PRO A 276 -15.41 19.58 -4.99
CA PRO A 276 -15.43 20.74 -5.85
C PRO A 276 -15.11 20.32 -7.29
N THR A 277 -15.76 20.96 -8.26
CA THR A 277 -15.46 20.75 -9.68
C THR A 277 -13.99 21.07 -9.95
N LEU A 278 -13.28 20.14 -10.58
CA LEU A 278 -11.88 20.30 -10.96
C LEU A 278 -11.76 20.66 -12.44
N THR A 279 -11.01 21.72 -12.73
CA THR A 279 -10.64 22.11 -14.09
C THR A 279 -9.15 21.89 -14.27
N THR A 280 -8.77 21.11 -15.28
CA THR A 280 -7.37 20.72 -15.51
C THR A 280 -6.83 21.42 -16.74
N ILE A 281 -5.80 22.26 -16.56
CA ILE A 281 -5.09 22.95 -17.64
C ILE A 281 -3.70 22.32 -17.76
N ARG A 282 -3.41 21.74 -18.92
CA ARG A 282 -2.12 21.12 -19.26
C ARG A 282 -1.32 22.08 -20.13
N VAL A 283 -0.24 22.60 -19.57
CA VAL A 283 0.65 23.55 -20.23
C VAL A 283 1.85 22.79 -20.78
N HIS A 284 1.92 22.68 -22.10
CA HIS A 284 2.99 22.01 -22.84
C HIS A 284 4.13 23.00 -23.12
N LYS A 285 5.07 23.13 -22.17
CA LYS A 285 6.24 24.00 -22.28
C LYS A 285 7.35 23.59 -21.32
N ASP A 286 8.56 23.43 -21.86
CA ASP A 286 9.79 23.44 -21.06
C ASP A 286 10.13 24.90 -20.70
N VAL A 287 10.14 25.18 -19.40
CA VAL A 287 10.44 26.50 -18.82
C VAL A 287 11.83 26.56 -18.20
N GLY A 288 12.62 25.50 -18.31
CA GLY A 288 13.96 25.39 -17.74
C GLY A 288 13.98 25.04 -16.25
N TYR A 289 15.13 24.51 -15.81
CA TYR A 289 15.35 24.08 -14.43
C TYR A 289 15.21 25.25 -13.44
N GLY A 290 14.54 24.99 -12.31
CA GLY A 290 14.35 25.96 -11.23
C GLY A 290 13.18 26.93 -11.45
N ASN A 291 12.52 26.91 -12.60
CA ASN A 291 11.35 27.74 -12.88
C ASN A 291 10.05 27.01 -12.54
N LYS A 292 8.97 27.76 -12.35
CA LYS A 292 7.61 27.26 -12.14
C LYS A 292 6.62 27.86 -13.13
N VAL A 293 5.55 27.13 -13.42
CA VAL A 293 4.38 27.65 -14.14
C VAL A 293 3.27 27.95 -13.14
N THR A 294 2.64 29.11 -13.28
CA THR A 294 1.48 29.55 -12.51
C THR A 294 0.38 29.96 -13.48
N ILE A 295 -0.90 29.74 -13.15
CA ILE A 295 -2.04 30.27 -13.91
C ILE A 295 -2.80 31.31 -13.10
N ARG A 296 -3.20 32.40 -13.76
CA ARG A 296 -4.12 33.42 -13.24
C ARG A 296 -5.34 33.49 -14.15
N GLY A 297 -6.45 34.05 -13.67
CA GLY A 297 -7.68 34.05 -14.45
C GLY A 297 -8.80 34.92 -13.91
N SER A 298 -9.93 34.91 -14.60
CA SER A 298 -11.05 35.84 -14.37
C SER A 298 -12.13 35.31 -13.43
N ALA A 299 -12.01 34.07 -12.93
CA ALA A 299 -13.03 33.42 -12.10
C ALA A 299 -12.42 32.78 -10.86
N ALA A 300 -13.06 32.98 -9.71
CA ALA A 300 -12.63 32.41 -8.44
C ALA A 300 -12.52 30.86 -8.52
N PRO A 301 -11.47 30.25 -7.96
CA PRO A 301 -10.51 30.85 -7.02
C PRO A 301 -9.39 31.66 -7.67
N LEU A 302 -9.30 31.70 -9.01
CA LEU A 302 -8.32 32.53 -9.70
C LEU A 302 -8.74 34.01 -9.68
N SER A 303 -7.73 34.88 -9.71
CA SER A 303 -7.90 36.28 -10.09
C SER A 303 -6.70 36.71 -10.95
N TRP A 304 -6.74 37.89 -11.54
CA TRP A 304 -5.57 38.44 -12.25
C TRP A 304 -4.44 38.88 -11.31
N THR A 305 -4.68 38.87 -9.99
CA THR A 305 -3.68 39.20 -8.97
C THR A 305 -3.25 38.00 -8.12
N ALA A 306 -4.03 36.92 -8.10
CA ALA A 306 -3.77 35.70 -7.35
C ALA A 306 -3.97 34.48 -8.26
N GLY A 307 -2.92 33.68 -8.41
CA GLY A 307 -2.92 32.51 -9.27
C GLY A 307 -2.80 31.19 -8.53
N GLN A 308 -2.73 30.12 -9.30
CA GLN A 308 -2.43 28.78 -8.81
C GLN A 308 -1.19 28.22 -9.50
N ASP A 309 -0.25 27.74 -8.69
CA ASP A 309 0.94 27.06 -9.19
C ASP A 309 0.58 25.70 -9.79
N CYS A 310 1.25 25.36 -10.88
CA CYS A 310 1.07 24.12 -11.61
C CYS A 310 2.11 23.10 -11.17
N ALA A 311 1.76 21.82 -11.23
CA ALA A 311 2.67 20.75 -10.89
C ALA A 311 3.42 20.27 -12.13
N ASN A 312 4.76 20.25 -12.07
CA ASN A 312 5.58 19.67 -13.14
C ASN A 312 5.37 18.15 -13.20
N ARG A 313 5.14 17.62 -14.40
CA ARG A 313 4.89 16.19 -14.66
C ARG A 313 5.87 15.59 -15.67
N ALA A 314 6.43 16.42 -16.54
CA ALA A 314 7.53 16.09 -17.44
C ALA A 314 8.34 17.36 -17.73
N SER A 315 9.46 17.23 -18.46
CA SER A 315 10.28 18.36 -18.88
C SER A 315 9.46 19.46 -19.56
N ASP A 316 8.44 19.07 -20.32
CA ASP A 316 7.58 19.95 -21.10
C ASP A 316 6.12 19.92 -20.65
N LEU A 317 5.75 19.28 -19.54
CA LEU A 317 4.34 19.19 -19.11
C LEU A 317 4.14 19.71 -17.69
N TRP A 318 3.32 20.75 -17.58
CA TRP A 318 2.83 21.30 -16.33
C TRP A 318 1.31 21.15 -16.23
N VAL A 319 0.83 20.66 -15.09
CA VAL A 319 -0.61 20.42 -14.86
C VAL A 319 -1.12 21.33 -13.76
N CYS A 320 -2.06 22.20 -14.10
CA CYS A 320 -2.71 23.13 -13.18
C CYS A 320 -4.14 22.65 -12.91
N THR A 321 -4.47 22.30 -11.65
CA THR A 321 -5.80 21.80 -11.28
C THR A 321 -6.56 22.84 -10.46
N VAL A 322 -7.49 23.56 -11.09
CA VAL A 322 -8.29 24.60 -10.44
C VAL A 322 -9.57 23.99 -9.87
N ALA A 323 -9.74 24.06 -8.55
CA ALA A 323 -10.93 23.56 -7.88
C ALA A 323 -11.95 24.68 -7.63
N GLY A 324 -13.22 24.43 -7.91
CA GLY A 324 -14.33 25.27 -7.48
C GLY A 324 -14.96 26.17 -8.55
N ILE A 325 -14.42 26.21 -9.77
CA ILE A 325 -15.12 26.83 -10.91
C ILE A 325 -16.24 25.88 -11.35
N PRO A 326 -17.53 26.25 -11.25
CA PRO A 326 -18.64 25.34 -11.55
C PRO A 326 -18.59 24.83 -12.99
N SER A 327 -18.97 23.57 -13.19
CA SER A 327 -18.97 22.93 -14.51
C SER A 327 -19.74 23.76 -15.53
N GLY A 328 -19.15 23.99 -16.70
CA GLY A 328 -19.74 24.80 -17.78
C GLY A 328 -19.61 26.31 -17.63
N THR A 329 -19.14 26.83 -16.48
CA THR A 329 -18.88 28.27 -16.31
C THR A 329 -17.67 28.68 -17.14
N SER A 330 -17.86 29.55 -18.13
CA SER A 330 -16.76 30.10 -18.94
C SER A 330 -15.89 31.06 -18.12
N PHE A 331 -14.58 30.96 -18.25
CA PHE A 331 -13.62 31.88 -17.66
C PHE A 331 -12.38 32.03 -18.54
N GLN A 332 -11.69 33.16 -18.36
CA GLN A 332 -10.42 33.43 -19.00
C GLN A 332 -9.26 33.11 -18.06
N TYR A 333 -8.15 32.66 -18.62
CA TYR A 333 -6.94 32.39 -17.87
C TYR A 333 -5.70 32.62 -18.72
N LYS A 334 -4.56 32.77 -18.06
CA LYS A 334 -3.28 32.90 -18.74
C LYS A 334 -2.13 32.34 -17.88
N PRO A 335 -1.22 31.56 -18.47
CA PRO A 335 -0.05 31.04 -17.75
C PRO A 335 1.06 32.09 -17.66
N LEU A 336 1.85 31.97 -16.59
CA LEU A 336 3.03 32.75 -16.28
C LEU A 336 4.20 31.85 -15.91
N ILE A 337 5.42 32.28 -16.24
CA ILE A 337 6.65 31.75 -15.64
C ILE A 337 6.95 32.54 -14.36
N ASN A 338 7.20 31.80 -13.27
CA ASN A 338 7.55 32.34 -11.95
C ASN A 338 6.59 33.43 -11.45
N ASP A 339 5.30 33.30 -11.79
CA ASP A 339 4.23 34.25 -11.45
C ASP A 339 4.53 35.73 -11.83
N THR A 340 5.41 35.94 -12.82
CA THR A 340 5.94 37.27 -13.19
C THR A 340 5.98 37.49 -14.69
N THR A 341 6.35 36.48 -15.48
CA THR A 341 6.46 36.59 -16.94
C THR A 341 5.24 35.97 -17.59
N TRP A 342 4.35 36.79 -18.14
CA TRP A 342 3.16 36.32 -18.84
C TRP A 342 3.51 35.64 -20.16
N SER A 343 2.69 34.65 -20.54
CA SER A 343 2.69 34.17 -21.92
C SER A 343 2.26 35.26 -22.91
N GLN A 344 2.77 35.17 -24.13
CA GLN A 344 2.48 36.09 -25.21
C GLN A 344 1.08 35.84 -25.81
N GLY A 345 0.52 36.87 -26.45
CA GLY A 345 -0.81 36.79 -27.07
C GLY A 345 -1.96 37.14 -26.13
N GLY A 346 -3.19 36.81 -26.55
CA GLY A 346 -4.41 37.04 -25.78
C GLY A 346 -4.59 36.03 -24.65
N ASP A 347 -5.65 36.22 -23.87
CA ASP A 347 -5.99 35.29 -22.79
C ASP A 347 -6.66 34.03 -23.36
N TYR A 348 -6.42 32.89 -22.72
CA TYR A 348 -7.08 31.63 -23.06
C TYR A 348 -8.47 31.60 -22.43
N THR A 349 -9.40 30.88 -23.03
CA THR A 349 -10.76 30.69 -22.50
C THR A 349 -11.06 29.21 -22.34
N THR A 350 -11.67 28.82 -21.23
CA THR A 350 -12.22 27.47 -21.04
C THR A 350 -13.44 27.50 -20.13
N THR A 351 -14.07 26.35 -19.92
CA THR A 351 -15.16 26.19 -18.95
C THR A 351 -14.71 25.39 -17.73
N GLY A 352 -15.32 25.67 -16.57
CA GLY A 352 -15.14 24.84 -15.38
C GLY A 352 -15.43 23.37 -15.66
N GLY A 353 -14.68 22.47 -15.02
CA GLY A 353 -14.84 21.01 -15.18
C GLY A 353 -14.17 20.41 -16.41
N SER A 354 -13.56 21.23 -17.27
CA SER A 354 -12.88 20.76 -18.49
C SER A 354 -11.45 20.29 -18.21
N THR A 355 -10.92 19.46 -19.11
CA THR A 355 -9.47 19.24 -19.27
C THR A 355 -9.06 19.83 -20.60
N VAL A 356 -8.07 20.74 -20.60
CA VAL A 356 -7.60 21.43 -21.81
C VAL A 356 -6.08 21.44 -21.89
N ASP A 357 -5.56 21.37 -23.11
CA ASP A 357 -4.13 21.41 -23.42
C ASP A 357 -3.78 22.72 -24.14
N ILE A 358 -2.71 23.39 -23.73
CA ILE A 358 -2.20 24.61 -24.36
C ILE A 358 -0.69 24.54 -24.60
N THR A 359 -0.21 25.21 -25.65
CA THR A 359 1.22 25.33 -25.99
C THR A 359 1.62 26.81 -26.06
N PRO A 360 1.82 27.48 -24.91
CA PRO A 360 2.10 28.91 -24.88
C PRO A 360 3.53 29.25 -25.31
N THR A 361 3.70 30.50 -25.74
CA THR A 361 4.98 31.18 -25.88
C THR A 361 5.13 32.19 -24.75
N PHE A 362 6.35 32.42 -24.27
CA PHE A 362 6.67 33.34 -23.17
C PHE A 362 7.71 34.34 -23.67
#